data_AF-A0A1A7YX81-F1
#
_entry.id   AF-A0A1A7YX81-F1
#
_cell.length_a   1.000
_cell.length_b   1.000
_cell.length_c   1.000
_cell.angle_alpha   90.00
_cell.angle_beta   90.00
_cell.angle_gamma   90.00
#
_symmetry.space_group_name_H-M   'P 1'
#
loop_
_entity.id
_entity.type
_entity.pdbx_description
1 polymer ?
#
loop_
_entity_poly.entity_id
_entity_poly.type
_entity_poly.pdbx_seq_one_letter_code
_entity_poly.pdbx_strand_id
1 'polypeptide(L)'
;MSSVLSHKKDQEHVRTSLSDSCPASSAASSRSLRHERLLRLGSSGSPDVSNDTSTNHAESYFLQRENRLSAKKRAEEEKMNSDYKKMYEKAVATNQRLKSRLETSKQELSEIQDRLQRTQNGKPDDGSNMLEAEKKESWSLKKKISDMEEQLKVKADLKMENQRLKDENGALIRVITKLSK
;
A
#
# COMPACT_ATOMS: atom_id res chain seq x y z
N MET A 1 23.77 -24.46 19.49
CA MET A 1 24.28 -23.67 18.35
C MET A 1 23.11 -22.93 17.73
N SER A 2 23.16 -21.61 17.81
CA SER A 2 22.14 -20.68 17.35
C SER A 2 22.07 -20.63 15.82
N SER A 3 20.88 -20.46 15.24
CA SER A 3 20.75 -19.74 13.97
C SER A 3 19.36 -19.10 13.88
N VAL A 4 19.37 -17.78 13.97
CA VAL A 4 18.19 -16.91 13.84
C VAL A 4 18.11 -16.52 12.38
N LEU A 5 16.99 -16.85 11.74
CA LEU A 5 16.68 -16.49 10.36
C LEU A 5 16.45 -14.97 10.30
N SER A 6 17.38 -14.25 9.69
CA SER A 6 17.34 -12.80 9.57
C SER A 6 16.61 -12.40 8.28
N HIS A 7 15.36 -11.93 8.40
CA HIS A 7 14.63 -11.32 7.30
C HIS A 7 15.08 -9.86 7.13
N LYS A 8 15.90 -9.60 6.10
CA LYS A 8 16.11 -8.25 5.56
C LYS A 8 14.83 -7.80 4.85
N LYS A 9 14.28 -6.68 5.30
CA LYS A 9 13.17 -5.96 4.70
C LYS A 9 13.76 -4.72 4.03
N ASP A 10 13.81 -4.75 2.70
CA ASP A 10 14.11 -3.56 1.90
C ASP A 10 12.91 -2.61 1.98
N GLN A 11 13.13 -1.43 2.57
CA GLN A 11 12.17 -0.35 2.66
C GLN A 11 12.83 0.87 2.00
N GLU A 12 12.47 1.14 0.74
CA GLU A 12 12.92 2.34 0.05
C GLU A 12 12.22 3.57 0.63
N HIS A 13 12.99 4.37 1.36
CA HIS A 13 12.63 5.71 1.78
C HIS A 13 12.98 6.71 0.67
N VAL A 14 11.96 7.23 -0.01
CA VAL A 14 12.09 8.44 -0.82
C VAL A 14 12.33 9.62 0.13
N ARG A 15 13.59 10.06 0.22
CA ARG A 15 14.00 11.29 0.90
C ARG A 15 13.92 12.47 -0.07
N THR A 16 12.96 13.35 0.13
CA THR A 16 12.96 14.70 -0.47
C THR A 16 13.89 15.61 0.34
N SER A 17 14.98 16.05 -0.27
CA SER A 17 15.91 17.05 0.24
C SER A 17 15.36 18.46 0.03
N LEU A 18 15.11 19.21 1.12
CA LEU A 18 15.02 20.67 1.11
C LEU A 18 16.33 21.21 1.66
N SER A 19 17.14 21.82 0.80
CA SER A 19 18.34 22.55 1.19
C SER A 19 18.01 24.03 1.35
N ASP A 20 18.01 24.49 2.60
CA ASP A 20 18.27 25.87 2.98
C ASP A 20 19.71 26.22 2.61
N SER A 21 19.93 27.38 1.99
CA SER A 21 21.15 28.19 2.12
C SER A 21 21.01 29.50 1.32
N CYS A 22 20.93 30.63 2.03
CA CYS A 22 21.38 31.91 1.49
C CYS A 22 22.92 31.97 1.56
N PRO A 23 23.55 32.74 0.65
CA PRO A 23 24.55 33.69 1.13
C PRO A 23 24.37 35.08 0.52
N ALA A 24 24.62 36.09 1.34
CA ALA A 24 24.79 37.48 0.93
C ALA A 24 26.22 37.72 0.43
N SER A 25 26.39 38.47 -0.67
CA SER A 25 27.33 39.61 -0.76
C SER A 25 27.35 40.28 -2.14
N SER A 26 27.12 41.59 -2.11
CA SER A 26 27.71 42.70 -2.89
C SER A 26 28.54 42.42 -4.16
N ALA A 27 28.15 43.05 -5.28
CA ALA A 27 29.05 43.90 -6.06
C ALA A 27 28.27 44.81 -7.05
N ALA A 28 28.78 46.02 -7.22
CA ALA A 28 28.17 47.12 -7.97
C ALA A 28 28.15 46.93 -9.49
N SER A 29 27.12 47.48 -10.15
CA SER A 29 27.23 47.95 -11.54
C SER A 29 26.39 49.21 -11.73
N SER A 30 27.05 50.24 -12.27
CA SER A 30 26.51 51.54 -12.61
C SER A 30 25.77 51.49 -13.95
N ARG A 31 24.62 52.18 -14.03
CA ARG A 31 24.22 53.14 -15.08
C ARG A 31 22.70 53.33 -15.15
N SER A 32 22.29 54.57 -14.89
CA SER A 32 21.42 55.42 -15.72
C SER A 32 20.16 54.80 -16.36
N LEU A 33 18.97 55.23 -15.91
CA LEU A 33 18.01 55.98 -16.75
C LEU A 33 16.81 56.48 -15.92
N ARG A 34 16.68 57.81 -15.91
CA ARG A 34 15.53 58.72 -15.78
C ARG A 34 14.11 58.21 -15.45
N HIS A 35 13.37 59.13 -14.79
CA HIS A 35 11.90 59.26 -14.66
C HIS A 35 11.27 58.41 -13.53
N GLU A 36 10.48 58.91 -12.57
CA GLU A 36 9.73 60.17 -12.43
C GLU A 36 9.62 60.61 -10.96
N ARG A 37 9.52 61.93 -10.76
CA ARG A 37 9.06 62.57 -9.53
C ARG A 37 7.58 62.25 -9.32
N LEU A 38 7.25 61.39 -8.36
CA LEU A 38 5.90 61.30 -7.82
C LEU A 38 5.83 62.03 -6.48
N LEU A 39 5.26 63.23 -6.59
CA LEU A 39 4.81 64.11 -5.53
C LEU A 39 3.92 63.33 -4.53
N ARG A 40 4.32 63.26 -3.26
CA ARG A 40 3.37 63.10 -2.16
C ARG A 40 3.26 64.43 -1.42
N LEU A 41 2.25 65.18 -1.85
CA LEU A 41 1.73 66.37 -1.22
C LEU A 41 1.55 66.14 0.28
N GLY A 42 2.02 67.12 1.06
CA GLY A 42 1.50 67.33 2.41
C GLY A 42 0.00 67.60 2.30
N SER A 43 -0.80 66.73 2.92
CA SER A 43 -2.19 67.01 3.20
C SER A 43 -2.27 67.44 4.66
N SER A 44 -2.23 68.76 4.83
CA SER A 44 -2.77 69.45 5.98
C SER A 44 -4.23 69.03 6.14
N GLY A 45 -4.46 68.11 7.08
CA GLY A 45 -5.78 67.69 7.51
C GLY A 45 -6.05 68.25 8.90
N SER A 46 -6.41 69.53 8.94
CA SER A 46 -7.17 70.10 10.05
C SER A 46 -8.50 69.35 10.15
N PRO A 47 -8.92 68.97 11.37
CA PRO A 47 -10.30 69.13 11.73
C PRO A 47 -10.38 70.20 12.82
N ASP A 48 -11.03 71.31 12.45
CA ASP A 48 -11.73 72.17 13.37
C ASP A 48 -12.73 71.29 14.14
N VAL A 49 -12.30 70.83 15.31
CA VAL A 49 -13.20 70.35 16.36
C VAL A 49 -13.06 71.35 17.48
N SER A 50 -13.94 72.33 17.44
CA SER A 50 -14.44 73.02 18.62
C SER A 50 -14.85 71.96 19.65
N ASN A 51 -13.97 71.69 20.61
CA ASN A 51 -14.32 71.08 21.89
C ASN A 51 -13.63 71.91 22.96
N ASP A 52 -14.46 72.74 23.58
CA ASP A 52 -14.17 73.44 24.83
C ASP A 52 -14.03 72.38 25.93
N THR A 53 -12.82 71.88 26.15
CA THR A 53 -12.51 71.12 27.36
C THR A 53 -11.05 71.33 27.69
N SER A 54 -10.79 72.12 28.74
CA SER A 54 -9.53 72.13 29.46
C SER A 54 -9.32 70.76 30.12
N THR A 55 -9.05 69.72 29.33
CA THR A 55 -8.56 68.44 29.87
C THR A 55 -7.14 68.69 30.32
N ASN A 56 -6.92 68.58 31.62
CA ASN A 56 -5.63 68.80 32.25
C ASN A 56 -4.55 67.98 31.53
N HIS A 57 -3.36 68.53 31.30
CA HIS A 57 -2.25 67.82 30.63
C HIS A 57 -1.98 66.44 31.26
N ALA A 58 -2.20 66.32 32.57
CA ALA A 58 -2.17 65.07 33.31
C ALA A 58 -3.18 64.02 32.79
N GLU A 59 -4.44 64.40 32.54
CA GLU A 59 -5.49 63.50 32.04
C GLU A 59 -5.17 62.95 30.64
N SER A 60 -4.62 63.78 29.75
CA SER A 60 -4.20 63.34 28.41
C SER A 60 -3.09 62.27 28.48
N TYR A 61 -2.15 62.42 29.41
CA TYR A 61 -1.11 61.41 29.67
C TYR A 61 -1.70 60.11 30.23
N PHE A 62 -2.67 60.20 31.14
CA PHE A 62 -3.36 59.02 31.68
C PHE A 62 -4.14 58.27 30.59
N LEU A 63 -4.88 58.99 29.73
CA LEU A 63 -5.65 58.40 28.62
C LEU A 63 -4.72 57.74 27.59
N GLN A 64 -3.59 58.36 27.27
CA GLN A 64 -2.59 57.77 26.37
C GLN A 64 -1.99 56.48 26.96
N ARG A 65 -1.69 56.47 28.27
CA ARG A 65 -1.21 55.29 28.99
C ARG A 65 -2.25 54.17 29.00
N GLU A 66 -3.49 54.50 29.28
CA GLU A 66 -4.61 53.54 29.29
C GLU A 66 -4.84 52.93 27.91
N ASN A 67 -4.81 53.75 26.85
CA ASN A 67 -4.90 53.29 25.47
C ASN A 67 -3.76 52.33 25.11
N ARG A 68 -2.52 52.61 25.55
CA ARG A 68 -1.38 51.72 25.32
C ARG A 68 -1.53 50.37 26.05
N LEU A 69 -2.06 50.39 27.27
CA LEU A 69 -2.33 49.16 28.03
C LEU A 69 -3.47 48.35 27.39
N SER A 70 -4.54 49.01 26.95
CA SER A 70 -5.65 48.40 26.24
C SER A 70 -5.23 47.81 24.90
N ALA A 71 -4.39 48.52 24.13
CA ALA A 71 -3.82 48.02 22.88
C ALA A 71 -2.94 46.79 23.11
N LYS A 72 -2.12 46.78 24.18
CA LYS A 72 -1.32 45.62 24.55
C LYS A 72 -2.20 44.41 24.90
N LYS A 73 -3.24 44.61 25.71
CA LYS A 73 -4.21 43.56 26.05
C LYS A 73 -4.91 43.00 24.81
N ARG A 74 -5.37 43.87 23.90
CA ARG A 74 -5.97 43.44 22.62
C ARG A 74 -5.01 42.64 21.76
N ALA A 75 -3.74 43.05 21.66
CA ALA A 75 -2.73 42.31 20.89
C ALA A 75 -2.45 40.91 21.49
N GLU A 76 -2.44 40.79 22.83
CA GLU A 76 -2.31 39.50 23.52
C GLU A 76 -3.54 38.61 23.30
N GLU A 77 -4.74 39.16 23.39
CA GLU A 77 -6.01 38.45 23.11
C GLU A 77 -6.08 38.00 21.64
N GLU A 78 -5.69 38.85 20.70
CA GLU A 78 -5.68 38.54 19.26
C GLU A 78 -4.66 37.45 18.93
N LYS A 79 -3.48 37.49 19.56
CA LYS A 79 -2.50 36.41 19.47
C LYS A 79 -3.06 35.09 19.99
N MET A 80 -3.69 35.11 21.17
CA MET A 80 -4.30 33.93 21.77
C MET A 80 -5.42 33.37 20.88
N ASN A 81 -6.27 34.22 20.31
CA ASN A 81 -7.32 33.84 19.37
C ASN A 81 -6.75 33.19 18.11
N SER A 82 -5.69 33.79 17.54
CA SER A 82 -4.95 33.25 16.40
C SER A 82 -4.38 31.86 16.69
N ASP A 83 -3.78 31.69 17.88
CA ASP A 83 -3.22 30.41 18.31
C ASP A 83 -4.31 29.34 18.50
N TYR A 84 -5.46 29.69 19.12
CA TYR A 84 -6.62 28.79 19.22
C TYR A 84 -7.18 28.39 17.86
N LYS A 85 -7.33 29.35 16.93
CA LYS A 85 -7.81 29.11 15.58
C LYS A 85 -6.90 28.11 14.84
N LYS A 86 -5.58 28.31 14.91
CA LYS A 86 -4.60 27.38 14.31
C LYS A 86 -4.69 25.97 14.91
N MET A 87 -4.85 25.85 16.22
CA MET A 87 -5.00 24.55 16.88
C MET A 87 -6.29 23.85 16.46
N TYR A 88 -7.39 24.60 16.34
CA TYR A 88 -8.66 24.08 15.84
C TYR A 88 -8.54 23.60 14.39
N GLU A 89 -7.96 24.40 13.51
CA GLU A 89 -7.74 24.01 12.10
C GLU A 89 -6.89 22.73 11.99
N LYS A 90 -5.82 22.61 12.79
CA LYS A 90 -5.01 21.38 12.87
C LYS A 90 -5.83 20.18 13.37
N ALA A 91 -6.67 20.37 14.40
CA ALA A 91 -7.53 19.30 14.90
C ALA A 91 -8.56 18.86 13.85
N VAL A 92 -9.14 19.80 13.11
CA VAL A 92 -10.07 19.49 12.01
C VAL A 92 -9.38 18.75 10.87
N ALA A 93 -8.20 19.21 10.44
CA ALA A 93 -7.43 18.56 9.37
C ALA A 93 -7.04 17.13 9.74
N THR A 94 -6.60 16.91 10.98
CA THR A 94 -6.27 15.56 11.47
C THR A 94 -7.52 14.69 11.59
N ASN A 95 -8.65 15.23 12.05
CA ASN A 95 -9.92 14.50 12.10
C ASN A 95 -10.38 14.07 10.70
N GLN A 96 -10.31 14.96 9.72
CA GLN A 96 -10.63 14.65 8.32
C GLN A 96 -9.72 13.54 7.79
N ARG A 97 -8.40 13.64 8.01
CA ARG A 97 -7.44 12.60 7.62
C ARG A 97 -7.76 11.23 8.25
N LEU A 98 -8.10 11.21 9.53
CA LEU A 98 -8.46 9.98 10.24
C LEU A 98 -9.76 9.38 9.68
N LYS A 99 -10.76 10.21 9.38
CA LYS A 99 -12.01 9.76 8.73
C LYS A 99 -11.74 9.14 7.36
N SER A 100 -10.94 9.79 6.51
CA SER A 100 -10.57 9.22 5.20
C SER A 100 -9.85 7.88 5.36
N ARG A 101 -8.90 7.78 6.29
CA ARG A 101 -8.17 6.52 6.53
C ARG A 101 -9.04 5.41 7.10
N LEU A 102 -10.04 5.76 7.91
CA LEU A 102 -11.04 4.80 8.39
C LEU A 102 -11.90 4.29 7.24
N GLU A 103 -12.33 5.19 6.35
CA GLU A 103 -13.15 4.82 5.20
C GLU A 103 -12.39 3.94 4.21
N THR A 104 -11.13 4.26 3.89
CA THR A 104 -10.29 3.39 3.07
C THR A 104 -10.09 2.02 3.71
N SER A 105 -9.86 1.97 5.03
CA SER A 105 -9.71 0.69 5.73
C SER A 105 -11.00 -0.15 5.72
N LYS A 106 -12.18 0.48 5.83
CA LYS A 106 -13.47 -0.21 5.69
C LYS A 106 -13.66 -0.77 4.29
N GLN A 107 -13.32 0.02 3.27
CA GLN A 107 -13.39 -0.42 1.87
C GLN A 107 -12.46 -1.61 1.62
N GLU A 108 -11.21 -1.55 2.08
CA GLU A 108 -10.26 -2.67 1.99
C GLU A 108 -10.77 -3.92 2.71
N LEU A 109 -11.37 -3.77 3.89
CA LEU A 109 -11.98 -4.89 4.62
C LEU A 109 -13.14 -5.50 3.84
N SER A 110 -14.01 -4.67 3.23
CA SER A 110 -15.10 -5.15 2.37
C SER A 110 -14.57 -5.91 1.15
N GLU A 111 -13.52 -5.40 0.51
CA GLU A 111 -12.89 -6.06 -0.65
C GLU A 111 -12.26 -7.40 -0.28
N ILE A 112 -11.59 -7.47 0.88
CA ILE A 112 -11.02 -8.71 1.41
C ILE A 112 -12.15 -9.70 1.75
N GLN A 113 -13.22 -9.24 2.40
CA GLN A 113 -14.37 -10.07 2.73
C GLN A 113 -15.05 -10.60 1.47
N ASP A 114 -15.24 -9.77 0.45
CA ASP A 114 -15.78 -10.18 -0.84
C ASP A 114 -14.85 -11.17 -1.56
N ARG A 115 -13.53 -10.97 -1.49
CA ARG A 115 -12.55 -11.92 -2.06
C ARG A 115 -12.58 -13.25 -1.32
N LEU A 116 -12.67 -13.23 0.00
CA LEU A 116 -12.81 -14.43 0.84
C LEU A 116 -14.11 -15.15 0.52
N GLN A 117 -15.23 -14.43 0.45
CA GLN A 117 -16.53 -14.97 0.08
C GLN A 117 -16.52 -15.49 -1.36
N ARG A 118 -15.83 -14.84 -2.29
CA ARG A 118 -15.64 -15.36 -3.66
C ARG A 118 -14.76 -16.60 -3.68
N THR A 119 -13.76 -16.74 -2.82
CA THR A 119 -12.97 -17.98 -2.72
C THR A 119 -13.74 -19.10 -2.00
N GLN A 120 -14.60 -18.74 -1.04
CA GLN A 120 -15.45 -19.68 -0.32
C GLN A 120 -16.64 -20.15 -1.17
N ASN A 121 -17.26 -19.24 -1.91
CA ASN A 121 -18.48 -19.48 -2.70
C ASN A 121 -18.18 -19.74 -4.19
N GLY A 122 -17.09 -19.18 -4.72
CA GLY A 122 -16.47 -19.59 -5.98
C GLY A 122 -15.24 -20.45 -5.67
N LYS A 123 -15.31 -21.77 -5.60
CA LYS A 123 -16.23 -22.65 -6.32
C LYS A 123 -15.96 -24.08 -5.82
N PRO A 124 -16.94 -24.81 -5.25
CA PRO A 124 -16.92 -26.28 -5.26
C PRO A 124 -17.25 -26.83 -6.65
N ASP A 125 -17.18 -26.06 -7.73
CA ASP A 125 -17.39 -26.53 -9.11
C ASP A 125 -16.09 -26.44 -9.94
N ASP A 126 -15.14 -25.54 -9.66
CA ASP A 126 -13.82 -25.56 -10.34
C ASP A 126 -12.84 -26.48 -9.60
N GLY A 127 -12.81 -26.38 -8.27
CA GLY A 127 -12.06 -27.31 -7.42
C GLY A 127 -12.66 -28.72 -7.43
N SER A 128 -13.99 -28.87 -7.50
CA SER A 128 -14.61 -30.19 -7.62
C SER A 128 -14.56 -30.74 -9.04
N ASN A 129 -14.68 -29.95 -10.10
CA ASN A 129 -14.49 -30.50 -11.45
C ASN A 129 -13.05 -30.92 -11.67
N MET A 130 -12.07 -30.19 -11.13
CA MET A 130 -10.67 -30.61 -11.16
C MET A 130 -10.46 -31.90 -10.35
N LEU A 131 -10.96 -31.97 -9.11
CA LEU A 131 -10.87 -33.18 -8.27
C LEU A 131 -11.61 -34.38 -8.88
N GLU A 132 -12.79 -34.18 -9.48
CA GLU A 132 -13.56 -35.24 -10.14
C GLU A 132 -12.93 -35.66 -11.48
N ALA A 133 -12.30 -34.74 -12.22
CA ALA A 133 -11.51 -35.06 -13.40
C ALA A 133 -10.27 -35.90 -13.01
N GLU A 134 -9.54 -35.51 -11.96
CA GLU A 134 -8.42 -36.27 -11.42
C GLU A 134 -8.83 -37.65 -10.91
N LYS A 135 -9.99 -37.79 -10.25
CA LYS A 135 -10.53 -39.10 -9.86
C LYS A 135 -10.86 -39.99 -11.05
N LYS A 136 -11.49 -39.43 -12.10
CA LYS A 136 -11.80 -40.16 -13.33
C LYS A 136 -10.53 -40.60 -14.06
N GLU A 137 -9.53 -39.71 -14.12
CA GLU A 137 -8.22 -40.03 -14.70
C GLU A 137 -7.52 -41.13 -13.88
N SER A 138 -7.49 -41.00 -12.56
CA SER A 138 -6.93 -42.02 -11.66
C SER A 138 -7.61 -43.38 -11.84
N TRP A 139 -8.94 -43.42 -11.95
CA TRP A 139 -9.67 -44.66 -12.19
C TRP A 139 -9.38 -45.26 -13.58
N SER A 140 -9.33 -44.43 -14.61
CA SER A 140 -8.96 -44.87 -15.97
C SER A 140 -7.55 -45.46 -16.02
N LEU A 141 -6.59 -44.81 -15.37
CA LEU A 141 -5.22 -45.31 -15.24
C LEU A 141 -5.16 -46.61 -14.45
N LYS A 142 -5.86 -46.71 -13.31
CA LYS A 142 -5.94 -47.96 -12.54
C LYS A 142 -6.53 -49.11 -13.35
N LYS A 143 -7.61 -48.85 -14.10
CA LYS A 143 -8.20 -49.83 -15.00
C LYS A 143 -7.20 -50.25 -16.08
N LYS A 144 -6.44 -49.31 -16.64
CA LYS A 144 -5.44 -49.60 -17.67
C LYS A 144 -4.27 -50.42 -17.12
N ILE A 145 -3.81 -50.12 -15.91
CA ILE A 145 -2.80 -50.90 -15.20
C ILE A 145 -3.30 -52.33 -14.99
N SER A 146 -4.53 -52.50 -14.48
CA SER A 146 -5.11 -53.82 -14.24
C SER A 146 -5.26 -54.64 -15.53
N ASP A 147 -5.66 -54.01 -16.64
CA ASP A 147 -5.72 -54.63 -17.98
C ASP A 147 -4.31 -55.07 -18.45
N MET A 148 -3.30 -54.21 -18.26
CA MET A 148 -1.93 -54.56 -18.60
C MET A 148 -1.35 -55.69 -17.73
N GLU A 149 -1.67 -55.69 -16.43
CA GLU A 149 -1.28 -56.76 -15.50
C GLU A 149 -1.89 -58.11 -15.91
N GLU A 150 -3.16 -58.12 -16.31
CA GLU A 150 -3.83 -59.33 -16.82
C GLU A 150 -3.18 -59.83 -18.12
N GLN A 151 -2.91 -58.93 -19.08
CA GLN A 151 -2.22 -59.30 -20.32
C GLN A 151 -0.83 -59.90 -20.07
N LEU A 152 -0.08 -59.36 -19.09
CA LEU A 152 1.21 -59.91 -18.69
C LEU A 152 1.07 -61.31 -18.09
N LYS A 153 0.03 -61.54 -17.28
CA LYS A 153 -0.26 -62.87 -16.72
C LYS A 153 -0.56 -63.89 -17.81
N VAL A 154 -1.46 -63.56 -18.74
CA VAL A 154 -1.78 -64.43 -19.89
C VAL A 154 -0.53 -64.73 -20.72
N LYS A 155 0.32 -63.72 -20.97
CA LYS A 155 1.58 -63.92 -21.70
C LYS A 155 2.55 -64.86 -20.97
N ALA A 156 2.63 -64.76 -19.63
CA ALA A 156 3.44 -65.67 -18.83
C ALA A 156 2.91 -67.10 -18.90
N ASP A 157 1.59 -67.30 -18.77
CA ASP A 157 0.94 -68.61 -18.85
C ASP A 157 1.15 -69.25 -20.21
N LEU A 158 0.95 -68.50 -21.31
CA LEU A 158 1.23 -68.99 -22.67
C LEU A 158 2.70 -69.35 -22.86
N LYS A 159 3.64 -68.61 -22.26
CA LYS A 159 5.07 -68.93 -22.33
C LYS A 159 5.39 -70.23 -21.60
N MET A 160 4.82 -70.44 -20.42
CA MET A 160 4.97 -71.69 -19.67
C MET A 160 4.37 -72.87 -20.44
N GLU A 161 3.17 -72.73 -20.98
CA GLU A 161 2.53 -73.79 -21.75
C GLU A 161 3.29 -74.11 -23.05
N ASN A 162 3.79 -73.08 -23.75
CA ASN A 162 4.63 -73.30 -24.92
C ASN A 162 5.93 -74.03 -24.56
N GLN A 163 6.52 -73.76 -23.39
CA GLN A 163 7.67 -74.50 -22.90
C GLN A 163 7.32 -75.94 -22.57
N ARG A 164 6.20 -76.19 -21.87
CA ARG A 164 5.70 -77.53 -21.56
C ARG A 164 5.49 -78.36 -22.83
N LEU A 165 4.86 -77.76 -23.85
CA LEU A 165 4.64 -78.40 -25.15
C LEU A 165 5.96 -78.66 -25.90
N LYS A 166 6.95 -77.77 -25.80
CA LYS A 166 8.29 -78.01 -26.36
C LYS A 166 8.99 -79.18 -25.67
N ASP A 167 8.88 -79.29 -24.36
CA ASP A 167 9.49 -80.37 -23.60
C ASP A 167 8.80 -81.71 -23.92
N GLU A 168 7.47 -81.71 -24.06
CA GLU A 168 6.66 -82.85 -24.49
C GLU A 168 7.01 -83.28 -25.92
N ASN A 169 7.03 -82.35 -26.87
CA ASN A 169 7.46 -82.60 -28.24
C ASN A 169 8.90 -83.14 -28.30
N GLY A 170 9.80 -82.57 -27.50
CA GLY A 170 11.17 -83.07 -27.37
C GLY A 170 11.23 -84.50 -26.83
N ALA A 171 10.38 -84.85 -25.88
CA ALA A 171 10.25 -86.22 -25.39
C ALA A 171 9.72 -87.18 -26.45
N LEU A 172 8.68 -86.80 -27.19
CA LEU A 172 8.12 -87.60 -28.28
C LEU A 172 9.14 -87.82 -29.41
N ILE A 173 9.86 -86.78 -29.84
CA ILE A 173 10.93 -86.91 -30.85
C ILE A 173 11.99 -87.92 -30.40
N ARG A 174 12.39 -87.87 -29.12
CA ARG A 174 13.34 -88.85 -28.57
C ARG A 174 12.80 -90.28 -28.61
N VAL A 175 11.52 -90.48 -28.28
CA VAL A 175 10.87 -91.80 -28.36
C VAL A 175 10.83 -92.31 -29.80
N ILE A 176 10.35 -91.47 -30.74
CA ILE A 176 10.29 -91.82 -32.17
C ILE A 176 11.68 -92.20 -32.69
N THR A 177 12.70 -91.40 -32.39
CA THR A 177 14.08 -91.66 -32.84
C THR A 177 14.64 -92.97 -32.30
N LYS A 178 14.23 -93.43 -31.11
CA LYS A 178 14.61 -94.74 -30.56
C LYS A 178 13.88 -95.90 -31.26
N LEU A 179 12.63 -95.69 -31.68
CA LEU A 179 11.81 -96.69 -32.37
C LEU A 179 12.08 -96.76 -33.88
N SER A 180 12.67 -95.71 -34.48
CA SER A 180 12.99 -95.62 -35.90
C SER A 180 14.43 -96.04 -36.26
N LYS A 181 15.18 -96.59 -35.32
CA LYS A 181 16.48 -97.25 -35.54
C LYS A 181 16.29 -98.76 -35.57
#